data_AF-A0A6Y4FIP4-F1
#
_entry.id   AF-A0A6Y4FIP4-F1
#
_cell.length_a   1.000
_cell.length_b   1.000
_cell.length_c   1.000
_cell.angle_alpha   90.00
_cell.angle_beta   90.00
_cell.angle_gamma   90.00
#
_symmetry.space_group_name_H-M   'P 1'
#
loop_
_entity.id
_entity.type
_entity.pdbx_description
1 polymer ?
#
loop_
_entity_poly.entity_id
_entity_poly.type
_entity_poly.pdbx_seq_one_letter_code
_entity_poly.pdbx_strand_id
1 'polypeptide(L)'
;DNAIVTNCFGHIIESQPPENYNPEYKAWKVETLPLRLYPVKYQPVESAAKQVKTILELIRRGDVTEIVHAGDPDDEGQLLVDEVLEYAGNTKPVKRVLINDNTLPAVKKALANLKDNRDFKGLYLKALARSVADAVYGFSMTRAYTIPAKARGYQGVL
;
A
#
# COMPACT_ATOMS: atom_id res chain seq x y z
N ASP A 1 -9.73 -11.23 -27.29
CA ASP A 1 -8.47 -11.55 -26.59
C ASP A 1 -7.58 -10.31 -26.46
N ASN A 2 -7.91 -9.38 -25.56
CA ASN A 2 -7.19 -8.10 -25.44
C ASN A 2 -6.97 -7.67 -23.97
N ALA A 3 -6.78 -8.63 -23.07
CA ALA A 3 -6.55 -8.37 -21.64
C ALA A 3 -5.10 -8.67 -21.27
N ILE A 4 -4.53 -7.85 -20.38
CA ILE A 4 -3.21 -8.07 -19.77
C ILE A 4 -3.45 -8.38 -18.30
N VAL A 5 -2.84 -9.45 -17.80
CA VAL A 5 -2.91 -9.82 -16.39
C VAL A 5 -1.55 -9.59 -15.75
N THR A 6 -1.55 -8.92 -14.60
CA THR A 6 -0.38 -8.75 -13.73
C THR A 6 -0.81 -9.00 -12.27
N ASN A 7 0.14 -9.07 -11.36
CA ASN A 7 -0.12 -9.38 -9.95
C ASN A 7 0.75 -8.53 -9.02
N CYS A 8 0.29 -8.40 -7.79
CA CYS A 8 1.14 -8.05 -6.66
C CYS A 8 1.47 -9.33 -5.88
N PHE A 9 2.58 -9.35 -5.13
CA PHE A 9 2.92 -10.44 -4.22
C PHE A 9 3.06 -9.89 -2.80
N GLY A 10 1.94 -9.86 -2.07
CA GLY A 10 1.85 -9.08 -0.83
C GLY A 10 1.95 -7.58 -1.09
N HIS A 11 2.27 -6.81 -0.06
CA HIS A 11 2.49 -5.37 -0.20
C HIS A 11 3.75 -5.12 -1.03
N ILE A 12 3.58 -4.39 -2.13
CA ILE A 12 4.68 -3.97 -3.00
C ILE A 12 4.95 -2.46 -2.89
N ILE A 13 4.08 -1.74 -2.19
CA ILE A 13 4.22 -0.34 -1.78
C ILE A 13 4.21 -0.31 -0.25
N GLU A 14 5.04 0.54 0.34
CA GLU A 14 5.13 0.74 1.78
C GLU A 14 5.24 2.23 2.13
N SER A 15 4.93 2.57 3.39
CA SER A 15 5.17 3.91 3.91
C SER A 15 6.67 4.20 3.96
N GLN A 16 7.07 5.41 3.57
CA GLN A 16 8.47 5.82 3.68
C GLN A 16 8.94 5.85 5.14
N PRO A 17 10.24 5.61 5.39
CA PRO A 17 10.80 5.73 6.73
C PRO A 17 10.84 7.20 7.18
N PRO A 18 10.86 7.48 8.50
CA PRO A 18 10.79 8.84 9.05
C PRO A 18 11.83 9.82 8.47
N GLU A 19 13.05 9.38 8.23
CA GLU A 19 14.14 10.20 7.67
C GLU A 19 13.83 10.79 6.29
N ASN A 20 12.90 10.20 5.52
CA ASN A 20 12.45 10.74 4.24
C ASN A 20 11.39 11.85 4.40
N TYR A 21 10.84 12.03 5.59
CA TYR A 21 9.99 13.17 5.97
C TYR A 21 10.83 14.32 6.49
N ASN A 22 11.75 14.02 7.40
CA ASN A 22 12.71 14.98 7.95
C ASN A 22 14.05 14.26 8.21
N PRO A 23 15.17 14.68 7.59
CA PRO A 23 16.48 14.08 7.80
C PRO A 23 16.93 14.03 9.27
N GLU A 24 16.44 14.94 10.12
CA GLU A 24 16.71 14.92 11.56
C GLU A 24 16.19 13.66 12.25
N TYR A 25 15.16 13.02 11.71
CA TYR A 25 14.60 11.78 12.22
C TYR A 25 15.54 10.59 12.03
N LYS A 26 16.65 10.73 11.28
CA LYS A 26 17.70 9.69 11.23
C LYS A 26 18.35 9.49 12.60
N ALA A 27 18.52 10.56 13.38
CA ALA A 27 18.97 10.47 14.76
C ALA A 27 17.77 10.26 15.70
N TRP A 28 17.77 9.16 16.46
CA TRP A 28 16.68 8.85 17.39
C TRP A 28 16.81 9.72 18.64
N LYS A 29 15.92 10.72 18.76
CA LYS A 29 15.91 11.77 19.77
C LYS A 29 14.52 11.87 20.39
N VAL A 30 14.42 12.11 21.69
CA VAL A 30 13.11 12.23 22.36
C VAL A 30 12.40 13.51 21.90
N GLU A 31 13.17 14.55 21.59
CA GLU A 31 12.70 15.87 21.18
C GLU A 31 11.99 15.85 19.82
N THR A 32 12.21 14.82 19.00
CA THR A 32 11.54 14.65 17.70
C THR A 32 10.24 13.86 17.79
N LEU A 33 9.85 13.39 18.99
CA LEU A 33 8.65 12.60 19.21
C LEU A 33 7.44 13.47 19.66
N PRO A 34 6.21 13.09 19.24
CA PRO A 34 5.90 12.06 18.26
C PRO A 34 6.30 12.49 16.84
N LEU A 35 6.65 11.52 15.99
CA LEU A 35 7.09 11.80 14.62
C LEU A 35 5.92 12.36 13.80
N ARG A 36 6.19 13.44 13.07
CA ARG A 36 5.23 14.02 12.10
C ARG A 36 5.42 13.38 10.74
N LEU A 37 4.61 12.35 10.43
CA LEU A 37 4.67 11.56 9.19
C LEU A 37 3.48 11.79 8.25
N TYR A 38 2.82 12.95 8.36
CA TYR A 38 1.70 13.33 7.51
C TYR A 38 2.06 14.56 6.64
N PRO A 39 1.62 14.62 5.36
CA PRO A 39 0.92 13.58 4.60
C PRO A 39 1.81 12.36 4.34
N VAL A 40 1.22 11.17 4.32
CA VAL A 40 1.96 9.92 4.16
C VAL A 40 2.60 9.88 2.77
N LYS A 41 3.90 9.57 2.75
CA LYS A 41 4.69 9.34 1.56
C LYS A 41 4.90 7.84 1.41
N TYR A 42 4.78 7.36 0.17
CA TYR A 42 4.94 5.96 -0.17
C TYR A 42 6.22 5.73 -0.98
N GLN A 43 6.73 4.51 -0.91
CA GLN A 43 7.83 4.02 -1.74
C GLN A 43 7.59 2.55 -2.13
N PRO A 44 8.18 2.07 -3.24
CA PRO A 44 8.20 0.66 -3.55
C PRO A 44 8.99 -0.10 -2.48
N VAL A 45 8.50 -1.28 -2.09
CA VAL A 45 9.30 -2.22 -1.31
C VAL A 45 10.50 -2.64 -2.16
N GLU A 46 11.71 -2.62 -1.59
CA GLU A 46 12.96 -2.85 -2.32
C GLU A 46 12.95 -4.19 -3.09
N SER A 47 12.49 -5.26 -2.44
CA SER A 47 12.36 -6.59 -3.04
C SER A 47 11.32 -6.66 -4.17
N ALA A 48 10.37 -5.72 -4.21
CA ALA A 48 9.31 -5.63 -5.20
C ALA A 48 9.55 -4.58 -6.30
N ALA A 49 10.66 -3.84 -6.25
CA ALA A 49 10.91 -2.69 -7.13
C ALA A 49 10.74 -3.01 -8.63
N LYS A 50 11.22 -4.18 -9.09
CA LYS A 50 11.06 -4.63 -10.48
C LYS A 50 9.60 -4.86 -10.87
N GLN A 51 8.81 -5.43 -9.95
CA GLN A 51 7.39 -5.70 -10.19
C GLN A 51 6.58 -4.42 -10.19
N VAL A 52 6.84 -3.52 -9.22
CA VAL A 52 6.21 -2.19 -9.20
C VAL A 52 6.50 -1.46 -10.50
N LYS A 53 7.75 -1.45 -10.97
CA LYS A 53 8.10 -0.84 -12.26
C LYS A 53 7.27 -1.41 -13.42
N THR A 54 7.16 -2.74 -13.51
CA THR A 54 6.35 -3.42 -14.53
C THR A 54 4.88 -2.96 -14.48
N ILE A 55 4.27 -2.95 -13.28
CA ILE A 55 2.87 -2.54 -13.10
C ILE A 55 2.69 -1.06 -13.49
N LEU A 56 3.60 -0.17 -13.08
CA LEU A 56 3.53 1.25 -13.44
C LEU A 56 3.63 1.48 -14.94
N GLU A 57 4.50 0.74 -15.64
CA GLU A 57 4.60 0.78 -17.09
C GLU A 57 3.30 0.32 -17.74
N LEU A 58 2.70 -0.78 -17.26
CA LEU A 58 1.39 -1.26 -17.74
C LEU A 58 0.26 -0.25 -17.49
N ILE A 59 0.21 0.36 -16.31
CA ILE A 59 -0.79 1.39 -15.98
C ILE A 59 -0.65 2.60 -16.91
N ARG A 60 0.58 3.01 -17.26
CA ARG A 60 0.84 4.22 -18.06
C ARG A 60 0.73 4.02 -19.57
N ARG A 61 0.81 2.77 -20.05
CA ARG A 61 0.67 2.42 -21.47
C ARG A 61 -0.58 3.04 -22.11
N GLY A 62 -0.43 3.67 -23.27
CA GLY A 62 -1.52 4.40 -23.93
C GLY A 62 -2.65 3.51 -24.48
N ASP A 63 -2.34 2.24 -24.79
CA ASP A 63 -3.31 1.26 -25.29
C ASP A 63 -4.17 0.62 -24.19
N VAL A 64 -3.78 0.78 -22.92
CA VAL A 64 -4.58 0.35 -21.76
C VAL A 64 -5.60 1.43 -21.44
N THR A 65 -6.89 1.16 -21.62
CA THR A 65 -7.97 2.15 -21.42
C THR A 65 -8.75 1.97 -20.13
N GLU A 66 -8.70 0.79 -19.50
CA GLU A 66 -9.41 0.46 -18.26
C GLU A 66 -8.56 -0.50 -17.42
N ILE A 67 -8.69 -0.40 -16.09
CA ILE A 67 -8.03 -1.29 -15.13
C ILE A 67 -9.11 -2.10 -14.39
N VAL A 68 -8.87 -3.40 -14.21
CA VAL A 68 -9.70 -4.25 -13.35
C VAL A 68 -8.92 -4.60 -12.08
N HIS A 69 -9.34 -4.05 -10.95
CA HIS A 69 -8.86 -4.38 -9.62
C HIS A 69 -9.38 -5.77 -9.22
N ALA A 70 -8.46 -6.72 -9.06
CA ALA A 70 -8.74 -8.12 -8.74
C ALA A 70 -8.14 -8.59 -7.40
N GLY A 71 -7.75 -7.68 -6.50
CA GLY A 71 -7.35 -8.04 -5.14
C GLY A 71 -8.44 -8.78 -4.36
N ASP A 72 -8.06 -9.42 -3.26
CA ASP A 72 -8.99 -10.23 -2.46
C ASP A 72 -10.20 -9.41 -1.97
N PRO A 73 -11.37 -10.04 -1.80
CA PRO A 73 -12.65 -9.38 -1.46
C PRO A 73 -12.74 -8.95 0.02
N ASP A 74 -11.67 -8.36 0.57
CA ASP A 74 -11.55 -7.86 1.93
C ASP A 74 -10.87 -6.48 1.99
N ASP A 75 -10.60 -5.97 3.19
CA ASP A 75 -10.05 -4.62 3.39
C ASP A 75 -8.57 -4.51 2.96
N GLU A 76 -7.75 -5.53 3.23
CA GLU A 76 -6.35 -5.55 2.82
C GLU A 76 -6.19 -5.73 1.30
N GLY A 77 -6.97 -6.60 0.68
CA GLY A 77 -6.99 -6.81 -0.76
C GLY A 77 -7.44 -5.57 -1.53
N GLN A 78 -8.33 -4.75 -0.96
CA GLN A 78 -8.69 -3.44 -1.48
C GLN A 78 -7.53 -2.43 -1.35
N LEU A 79 -6.89 -2.37 -0.17
CA LEU A 79 -5.76 -1.48 0.09
C LEU A 79 -4.60 -1.71 -0.88
N LEU A 80 -4.21 -2.96 -1.03
CA LEU A 80 -2.99 -3.37 -1.73
C LEU A 80 -2.95 -2.86 -3.18
N VAL A 81 -4.06 -3.00 -3.91
CA VAL A 81 -4.12 -2.57 -5.32
C VAL A 81 -4.40 -1.08 -5.41
N ASP A 82 -5.27 -0.52 -4.58
CA ASP A 82 -5.54 0.92 -4.61
C ASP A 82 -4.30 1.76 -4.26
N GLU A 83 -3.45 1.33 -3.32
CA GLU A 83 -2.16 1.99 -3.03
C GLU A 83 -1.24 2.03 -4.26
N VAL A 84 -1.19 0.95 -5.05
CA VAL A 84 -0.41 0.92 -6.29
C VAL A 84 -1.00 1.88 -7.32
N LEU A 85 -2.33 1.96 -7.44
CA LEU A 85 -3.01 2.88 -8.35
C LEU A 85 -2.81 4.35 -7.95
N GLU A 86 -2.88 4.66 -6.65
CA GLU A 86 -2.59 5.99 -6.12
C GLU A 86 -1.12 6.36 -6.33
N TYR A 87 -0.18 5.46 -6.00
CA TYR A 87 1.25 5.66 -6.24
C TYR A 87 1.59 5.85 -7.72
N ALA A 88 0.85 5.17 -8.61
CA ALA A 88 0.98 5.33 -10.06
C ALA A 88 0.48 6.69 -10.57
N GLY A 89 -0.35 7.40 -9.79
CA GLY A 89 -1.11 8.56 -10.24
C GLY A 89 -2.15 8.17 -11.30
N ASN A 90 -2.77 6.99 -11.18
CA ASN A 90 -3.71 6.50 -12.18
C ASN A 90 -4.94 7.41 -12.30
N THR A 91 -5.28 7.78 -13.53
CA THR A 91 -6.49 8.55 -13.87
C THR A 91 -7.47 7.76 -14.73
N LYS A 92 -7.09 6.54 -15.14
CA LYS A 92 -7.94 5.68 -15.98
C LYS A 92 -9.07 5.07 -15.15
N PRO A 93 -10.22 4.76 -15.77
CA PRO A 93 -11.32 4.07 -15.11
C PRO A 93 -10.86 2.76 -14.46
N VAL A 94 -11.35 2.52 -13.23
CA VAL A 94 -11.06 1.31 -12.47
C VAL A 94 -12.36 0.56 -12.16
N LYS A 95 -12.41 -0.70 -12.56
CA LYS A 95 -13.45 -1.65 -12.20
C LYS A 95 -12.98 -2.57 -11.09
N ARG A 96 -13.91 -3.09 -10.30
CA ARG A 96 -13.66 -4.06 -9.24
C ARG A 96 -14.29 -5.40 -9.61
N VAL A 97 -13.50 -6.47 -9.61
CA VAL A 97 -14.00 -7.85 -9.71
C VAL A 97 -13.88 -8.51 -8.34
N LEU A 98 -14.94 -9.17 -7.86
CA LEU A 98 -14.92 -9.89 -6.57
C LEU A 98 -14.85 -11.39 -6.84
N ILE A 99 -13.70 -12.00 -6.57
CA ILE A 99 -13.46 -13.44 -6.78
C ILE A 99 -13.28 -14.07 -5.40
N ASN A 100 -14.23 -14.94 -5.02
CA ASN A 100 -14.20 -15.67 -3.75
C ASN A 100 -13.99 -17.18 -3.98
N ASP A 101 -14.00 -17.60 -5.24
CA ASP A 101 -13.83 -18.98 -5.68
C ASP A 101 -13.04 -18.96 -6.99
N ASN A 102 -11.93 -19.72 -7.01
CA ASN A 102 -11.00 -19.79 -8.13
C ASN A 102 -11.41 -20.82 -9.20
N THR A 103 -12.59 -21.45 -9.07
CA THR A 103 -13.13 -22.29 -10.14
C THR A 103 -13.42 -21.46 -11.39
N LEU A 104 -13.16 -22.04 -12.58
CA LEU A 104 -13.38 -21.37 -13.86
C LEU A 104 -14.82 -20.79 -14.02
N PRO A 105 -15.90 -21.50 -13.62
CA PRO A 105 -17.25 -20.93 -13.70
C PRO A 105 -17.46 -19.72 -12.79
N ALA A 106 -16.92 -19.75 -11.56
CA ALA A 106 -17.06 -18.64 -10.61
C ALA A 106 -16.30 -17.40 -11.09
N VAL A 107 -15.06 -17.56 -11.56
CA VAL A 107 -14.25 -16.46 -12.11
C VAL A 107 -14.93 -15.84 -13.33
N LYS A 108 -15.44 -16.65 -14.26
CA LYS A 108 -16.19 -16.14 -15.43
C LYS A 108 -17.42 -15.34 -15.01
N LYS A 109 -18.17 -15.83 -14.02
CA LYS A 109 -19.35 -15.15 -13.47
C LYS A 109 -18.97 -13.81 -12.81
N ALA A 110 -17.86 -13.77 -12.06
CA ALA A 110 -17.37 -12.56 -11.43
C ALA A 110 -16.93 -11.50 -12.47
N LEU A 111 -16.18 -11.92 -13.49
CA LEU A 111 -15.73 -11.04 -14.58
C LEU A 111 -16.89 -10.49 -15.42
N ALA A 112 -18.02 -11.19 -15.49
CA ALA A 112 -19.23 -10.69 -16.13
C ALA A 112 -20.00 -9.65 -15.29
N ASN A 113 -19.64 -9.49 -14.01
CA ASN A 113 -20.33 -8.63 -13.05
C ASN A 113 -19.35 -7.64 -12.38
N LEU A 114 -18.60 -6.91 -13.21
CA LEU A 114 -17.69 -5.87 -12.75
C LEU A 114 -18.44 -4.72 -12.09
N LYS A 115 -17.93 -4.25 -10.95
CA LYS A 115 -18.45 -3.08 -10.22
C LYS A 115 -17.55 -1.87 -10.43
N ASP A 116 -18.03 -0.70 -10.09
CA ASP A 116 -17.17 0.49 -10.04
C ASP A 116 -16.29 0.42 -8.80
N ASN A 117 -14.97 0.64 -8.94
CA ASN A 117 -14.07 0.58 -7.78
C ASN A 117 -14.39 1.69 -6.75
N ARG A 118 -15.03 2.79 -7.19
CA ARG A 118 -15.44 3.88 -6.30
C ARG A 118 -16.44 3.44 -5.22
N ASP A 119 -17.22 2.39 -5.49
CA ASP A 119 -18.16 1.81 -4.53
C ASP A 119 -17.44 1.21 -3.30
N PHE A 120 -16.13 0.92 -3.43
CA PHE A 120 -15.30 0.31 -2.40
C PHE A 120 -14.38 1.32 -1.70
N LYS A 121 -14.51 2.61 -1.99
CA LYS A 121 -13.68 3.67 -1.39
C LYS A 121 -13.71 3.67 0.13
N GLY A 122 -14.86 3.35 0.74
CA GLY A 122 -14.95 3.25 2.20
C GLY A 122 -14.10 2.12 2.79
N LEU A 123 -13.99 1.00 2.07
CA LEU A 123 -13.18 -0.16 2.46
C LEU A 123 -11.69 0.18 2.37
N TYR A 124 -11.29 0.82 1.26
CA TYR A 124 -9.95 1.37 1.07
C TYR A 124 -9.56 2.34 2.20
N LEU A 125 -10.39 3.37 2.46
CA LEU A 125 -10.10 4.38 3.48
C LEU A 125 -9.98 3.79 4.89
N LYS A 126 -10.76 2.75 5.20
CA LYS A 126 -10.67 2.02 6.47
C LYS A 126 -9.30 1.34 6.64
N ALA A 127 -8.87 0.58 5.63
CA ALA A 127 -7.59 -0.12 5.64
C ALA A 127 -6.41 0.86 5.64
N LEU A 128 -6.51 1.91 4.82
CA LEU A 128 -5.52 2.99 4.76
C LEU A 128 -5.35 3.67 6.12
N ALA A 129 -6.45 4.04 6.77
CA ALA A 129 -6.39 4.70 8.08
C ALA A 129 -5.70 3.83 9.14
N ARG A 130 -5.94 2.50 9.11
CA ARG A 130 -5.24 1.54 9.98
C ARG A 130 -3.75 1.51 9.68
N SER A 131 -3.37 1.28 8.42
CA SER A 131 -1.97 1.22 7.98
C SER A 131 -1.18 2.47 8.37
N VAL A 132 -1.78 3.66 8.16
CA VAL A 132 -1.18 4.94 8.53
C VAL A 132 -1.06 5.11 10.04
N ALA A 133 -2.09 4.75 10.80
CA ALA A 133 -2.06 4.82 12.26
C ALA A 133 -0.96 3.91 12.83
N ASP A 134 -0.87 2.68 12.32
CA ASP A 134 0.14 1.71 12.74
C ASP A 134 1.56 2.21 12.45
N ALA A 135 1.79 2.83 11.29
CA ALA A 135 3.09 3.42 10.96
C ALA A 135 3.46 4.57 11.92
N VAL A 136 2.56 5.54 12.12
CA VAL A 136 2.81 6.70 12.98
C VAL A 136 3.06 6.27 14.43
N TYR A 137 2.20 5.38 14.94
CA TYR A 137 2.29 4.86 16.29
C TYR A 137 3.54 3.99 16.45
N GLY A 138 3.75 3.02 15.57
CA GLY A 138 4.87 2.08 15.61
C GLY A 138 6.21 2.80 15.61
N PHE A 139 6.47 3.67 14.62
CA PHE A 139 7.73 4.40 14.57
C PHE A 139 7.95 5.31 15.79
N SER A 140 6.90 5.97 16.28
CA SER A 140 7.03 6.88 17.42
C SER A 140 7.26 6.13 18.73
N MET A 141 6.51 5.06 18.98
CA MET A 141 6.55 4.33 20.25
C MET A 141 7.79 3.44 20.37
N THR A 142 8.19 2.73 19.30
CA THR A 142 9.46 1.99 19.26
C THR A 142 10.63 2.91 19.62
N ARG A 143 10.66 4.14 19.09
CA ARG A 143 11.68 5.13 19.44
C ARG A 143 11.56 5.60 20.89
N ALA A 144 10.34 5.91 21.34
CA ALA A 144 10.07 6.38 22.71
C ALA A 144 10.55 5.39 23.79
N TYR A 145 10.43 4.08 23.54
CA TYR A 145 10.91 3.05 24.47
C TYR A 145 12.38 2.67 24.25
N THR A 146 12.84 2.57 23.00
CA THR A 146 14.22 2.18 22.70
C THR A 146 15.24 3.20 23.19
N ILE A 147 14.99 4.51 23.04
CA ILE A 147 15.93 5.57 23.44
C ILE A 147 16.31 5.48 24.93
N PRO A 148 15.35 5.52 25.89
CA PRO A 148 15.68 5.42 27.31
C PRO A 148 16.22 4.04 27.71
N ALA A 149 15.83 2.96 27.02
CA ALA A 149 16.40 1.64 27.27
C ALA A 149 17.89 1.58 26.89
N LYS A 150 18.27 2.14 25.74
CA LYS A 150 19.67 2.27 25.33
C LYS A 150 20.51 3.09 26.31
N ALA A 151 19.95 4.18 26.83
CA ALA A 151 20.59 4.98 27.88
C ALA A 151 20.86 4.19 29.18
N ARG A 152 20.15 3.07 29.40
CA ARG A 152 20.32 2.16 30.53
C ARG A 152 21.10 0.88 30.17
N GLY A 153 21.74 0.83 29.00
CA GLY A 153 22.63 -0.25 28.58
C GLY A 153 22.01 -1.33 27.69
N TYR A 154 20.71 -1.26 27.36
CA TYR A 154 20.10 -2.17 26.39
C TYR A 154 20.67 -1.93 24.98
N GLN A 155 21.03 -3.00 24.26
CA GLN A 155 21.69 -2.88 22.95
C GLN A 155 20.73 -3.05 21.75
N GLY A 156 19.50 -3.51 21.98
CA GLY A 156 18.53 -3.81 20.93
C GLY A 156 17.61 -2.65 20.56
N VAL A 157 16.52 -3.03 19.88
CA VAL A 157 15.34 -2.19 19.60
C VAL A 157 14.15 -2.83 20.30
N LEU A 158 13.39 -2.01 21.01
CA LEU A 158 12.13 -2.39 21.68
C LEU A 158 10.93 -2.05 20.81
#